data_AF-A0A1L8Z8Q9-F1
#
_entry.id   AF-A0A1L8Z8Q9-F1
#
_cell.length_a   1.000
_cell.length_b   1.000
_cell.length_c   1.000
_cell.angle_alpha   90.00
_cell.angle_beta   90.00
_cell.angle_gamma   90.00
#
_symmetry.space_group_name_H-M   'P 1'
#
loop_
_entity.id
_entity.type
_entity.pdbx_description
1 polymer ?
#
loop_
_entity_poly.entity_id
_entity_poly.type
_entity_poly.pdbx_seq_one_letter_code
_entity_poly.pdbx_strand_id
1 'polypeptide(L)'
;MQKINLLILFMLIISISNLISYEIKKDEIIKVKTLIVSYKGPGKSESNFSVKKEDKNKFPFELLGIGLENFINQIGPENILEIKSLSHLMGFSFVVVYKEKKK
;
A
#
# COMPACT_ATOMS: atom_id res chain seq x y z
N MET A 1 25.25 -15.87 23.89
CA MET A 1 24.82 -14.48 23.60
C MET A 1 23.79 -14.35 22.48
N GLN A 2 23.72 -15.23 21.47
CA GLN A 2 22.72 -15.13 20.38
C GLN A 2 21.24 -15.23 20.84
N LYS A 3 20.94 -15.98 21.92
CA LYS A 3 19.55 -16.17 22.41
C LYS A 3 18.94 -14.93 23.08
N ILE A 4 19.77 -14.06 23.68
CA ILE A 4 19.32 -12.83 24.37
C ILE A 4 18.88 -11.78 23.34
N ASN A 5 19.57 -11.69 22.19
CA ASN A 5 19.21 -10.78 21.10
C ASN A 5 17.81 -11.06 20.54
N LEU A 6 17.40 -12.34 20.49
CA LEU A 6 16.08 -12.69 19.96
C LEU A 6 14.96 -12.26 20.91
N LEU A 7 15.17 -12.42 22.23
CA LEU A 7 14.19 -12.01 23.24
C LEU A 7 13.98 -10.49 23.24
N ILE A 8 15.07 -9.73 23.14
CA ILE A 8 15.04 -8.26 23.06
C ILE A 8 14.31 -7.81 21.78
N LEU A 9 14.57 -8.47 20.65
CA LEU A 9 13.88 -8.20 19.39
C LEU A 9 12.37 -8.48 19.49
N PHE A 10 11.97 -9.58 20.13
CA PHE A 10 10.56 -9.89 20.38
C PHE A 10 9.88 -8.84 21.26
N MET A 11 10.53 -8.42 22.35
CA MET A 11 9.99 -7.36 23.20
C MET A 11 9.88 -6.04 22.45
N LEU A 12 10.83 -5.69 21.59
CA LEU A 12 10.78 -4.49 20.77
C LEU A 12 9.61 -4.51 19.78
N ILE A 13 9.39 -5.64 19.09
CA ILE A 13 8.27 -5.83 18.16
C ILE A 13 6.93 -5.69 18.90
N ILE A 14 6.79 -6.29 20.09
CA ILE A 14 5.57 -6.19 20.90
C ILE A 14 5.35 -4.74 21.36
N SER A 15 6.39 -4.04 21.83
CA SER A 15 6.29 -2.65 22.27
C SER A 15 5.89 -1.71 21.13
N ILE A 16 6.47 -1.85 19.94
CA ILE A 16 6.07 -1.08 18.75
C ILE A 16 4.63 -1.41 18.35
N SER A 17 4.23 -2.69 18.41
CA SER A 17 2.85 -3.10 18.07
C SER A 17 1.83 -2.53 19.06
N ASN A 18 2.13 -2.55 20.36
CA ASN A 18 1.27 -1.98 21.40
C ASN A 18 1.20 -0.45 21.31
N LEU A 19 2.31 0.22 21.00
CA LEU A 19 2.36 1.66 20.82
C LEU A 19 1.52 2.11 19.61
N ILE A 20 1.67 1.42 18.47
CA ILE A 20 0.85 1.64 17.27
C ILE A 20 -0.63 1.42 17.58
N SER A 21 -0.96 0.38 18.35
CA SER A 21 -2.36 0.05 18.70
C SER A 21 -3.01 1.07 19.64
N TYR A 22 -2.24 1.76 20.49
CA TYR A 22 -2.76 2.73 21.46
C TYR A 22 -3.00 4.13 20.85
N GLU A 23 -2.24 4.49 19.81
CA GLU A 23 -2.39 5.76 19.08
C GLU A 23 -3.48 5.70 17.98
N ILE A 24 -3.82 4.49 17.55
CA ILE A 24 -4.97 4.21 16.69
C ILE A 24 -6.24 4.27 17.55
N LYS A 25 -6.87 5.45 17.59
CA LYS A 25 -8.19 5.66 18.22
C LYS A 25 -9.14 4.51 17.89
N LYS A 26 -9.81 3.99 18.93
CA LYS A 26 -10.69 2.81 19.02
C LYS A 26 -11.63 2.49 17.84
N ASP A 27 -11.91 3.44 16.95
CA ASP A 27 -12.91 3.31 15.88
C ASP A 27 -12.34 3.41 14.45
N GLU A 28 -11.03 3.65 14.29
CA GLU A 28 -10.36 3.74 12.98
C GLU A 28 -9.30 2.65 12.86
N ILE A 29 -9.32 1.85 11.79
CA ILE A 29 -8.24 0.88 11.51
C ILE A 29 -7.31 1.48 10.46
N ILE A 30 -6.01 1.59 10.76
CA ILE A 30 -5.02 1.96 9.74
C ILE A 30 -4.71 0.72 8.89
N LYS A 31 -4.88 0.86 7.57
CA LYS A 31 -4.58 -0.16 6.57
C LYS A 31 -3.56 0.34 5.58
N VAL A 32 -2.87 -0.62 4.95
CA VAL A 32 -1.86 -0.36 3.92
C VAL A 32 -2.27 -1.10 2.65
N LYS A 33 -2.32 -0.40 1.53
CA LYS A 33 -2.57 -0.98 0.20
C LYS A 33 -1.39 -0.66 -0.72
N THR A 34 -0.83 -1.70 -1.32
CA THR A 34 0.18 -1.53 -2.38
C THR A 34 -0.49 -1.70 -3.73
N LEU A 35 -0.39 -0.70 -4.59
CA LEU A 35 -0.76 -0.75 -6.00
C LEU A 35 0.51 -0.98 -6.81
N ILE A 36 0.55 -2.01 -7.63
CA ILE A 36 1.74 -2.42 -8.39
C ILE A 36 1.36 -2.56 -9.84
N VAL A 37 2.20 -2.00 -10.72
CA VAL A 37 2.22 -2.33 -12.15
C VAL A 37 3.60 -2.88 -12.50
N SER A 38 3.64 -4.14 -12.93
CA SER A 38 4.85 -4.82 -13.38
C SER A 38 4.89 -4.90 -14.90
N TYR A 39 6.10 -4.83 -15.46
CA TYR A 39 6.32 -4.96 -16.89
C TYR A 39 6.54 -6.43 -17.25
N LYS A 40 5.68 -6.99 -18.10
CA LYS A 40 5.77 -8.39 -18.58
C LYS A 40 6.32 -8.51 -20.01
N GLY A 41 6.45 -7.41 -20.75
CA GLY A 41 6.99 -7.37 -22.11
C GLY A 41 6.46 -6.20 -22.94
N PRO A 42 6.82 -6.10 -24.24
CA PRO A 42 6.38 -5.01 -25.12
C PRO A 42 4.85 -4.88 -25.14
N GLY A 43 4.32 -3.76 -24.64
CA GLY A 43 2.89 -3.49 -24.56
C GLY A 43 2.12 -4.38 -23.56
N LYS A 44 2.81 -5.11 -22.68
CA LYS A 44 2.19 -6.00 -21.68
C LYS A 44 2.60 -5.59 -20.27
N SER A 45 1.65 -5.05 -19.54
CA SER A 45 1.76 -4.78 -18.10
C SER A 45 0.76 -5.60 -17.31
N GLU A 46 1.13 -5.97 -16.09
CA GLU A 46 0.24 -6.63 -15.14
C GLU A 46 0.05 -5.74 -13.92
N SER A 47 -1.19 -5.60 -13.47
CA SER A 47 -1.56 -4.83 -12.29
C SER A 47 -2.17 -5.72 -11.22
N ASN A 48 -1.93 -5.42 -9.95
CA ASN A 48 -2.60 -6.09 -8.83
C ASN A 48 -3.95 -5.45 -8.45
N PHE A 49 -4.44 -4.54 -9.28
CA PHE A 49 -5.71 -3.83 -9.15
C PHE A 49 -6.48 -3.88 -10.48
N SER A 50 -7.79 -3.65 -10.40
CA SER A 50 -8.68 -3.67 -11.55
C SER A 50 -8.42 -2.46 -12.44
N VAL A 51 -8.26 -2.72 -13.75
CA VAL A 51 -8.06 -1.72 -14.79
C VAL A 51 -9.14 -1.93 -15.85
N LYS A 52 -9.82 -0.85 -16.24
CA LYS A 52 -10.83 -0.89 -17.30
C LYS A 52 -10.20 -1.34 -18.62
N LYS A 53 -10.96 -2.03 -19.47
CA LYS A 53 -10.45 -2.56 -20.75
C LYS A 53 -9.85 -1.46 -21.64
N GLU A 54 -10.43 -0.27 -21.62
CA GLU A 54 -9.99 0.92 -22.36
C GLU A 54 -8.62 1.45 -21.93
N ASP A 55 -8.25 1.26 -20.66
CA ASP A 55 -6.99 1.78 -20.11
C ASP A 55 -5.82 0.79 -20.24
N LYS A 56 -6.07 -0.49 -20.56
CA LYS A 56 -5.04 -1.56 -20.53
C LYS A 56 -3.85 -1.35 -21.46
N ASN A 57 -4.01 -0.53 -22.50
CA ASN A 57 -2.94 -0.24 -23.46
C ASN A 57 -2.13 1.01 -23.09
N LYS A 58 -2.49 1.70 -22.00
CA LYS A 58 -1.75 2.87 -21.51
C LYS A 58 -0.39 2.48 -20.95
N PHE A 59 0.50 3.47 -20.85
CA PHE A 59 1.82 3.24 -20.27
C PHE A 59 1.70 2.79 -18.80
N PRO A 60 2.63 1.96 -18.30
CA PRO A 60 2.59 1.46 -16.92
C PRO A 60 2.44 2.54 -15.86
N PHE A 61 3.05 3.71 -16.07
CA PHE A 61 2.91 4.87 -15.18
C PHE A 61 1.51 5.46 -15.17
N GLU A 62 0.88 5.60 -16.34
CA GLU A 62 -0.48 6.11 -16.46
C GLU A 62 -1.47 5.13 -15.83
N LEU A 63 -1.28 3.83 -16.08
CA LEU A 63 -2.05 2.76 -15.45
C LEU A 63 -1.98 2.81 -13.93
N LEU A 64 -0.79 3.04 -13.39
CA LEU A 64 -0.57 3.16 -11.96
C LEU A 64 -1.24 4.41 -11.38
N GLY A 65 -1.19 5.54 -12.10
CA GLY A 65 -1.90 6.77 -11.72
C GLY A 65 -3.42 6.57 -11.68
N ILE A 66 -3.99 5.93 -12.70
CA ILE A 66 -5.42 5.59 -12.74
C ILE A 66 -5.82 4.66 -11.59
N GLY A 67 -4.98 3.66 -11.29
CA GLY A 67 -5.17 2.77 -10.16
C GLY A 67 -5.22 3.51 -8.83
N LEU A 68 -4.30 4.47 -8.64
CA LEU A 68 -4.23 5.31 -7.44
C LEU A 68 -5.47 6.20 -7.32
N GLU A 69 -5.84 6.91 -8.39
CA GLU A 69 -7.01 7.78 -8.42
C GLU A 69 -8.29 7.00 -8.07
N ASN A 70 -8.49 5.83 -8.70
CA ASN A 70 -9.65 4.97 -8.41
C ASN A 70 -9.66 4.51 -6.95
N PHE A 71 -8.50 4.16 -6.40
CA PHE A 71 -8.40 3.73 -5.01
C PHE A 71 -8.73 4.88 -4.04
N ILE A 72 -8.18 6.07 -4.27
CA ILE A 72 -8.46 7.27 -3.46
C ILE A 72 -9.96 7.59 -3.51
N ASN A 73 -10.57 7.57 -4.70
CA ASN A 73 -12.00 7.84 -4.87
C ASN A 73 -12.89 6.80 -4.19
N GLN A 74 -12.47 5.53 -4.15
CA GLN A 74 -13.20 4.46 -3.47
C GLN A 74 -13.15 4.62 -1.94
N ILE A 75 -12.01 5.02 -1.40
CA ILE A 75 -11.76 5.14 0.04
C ILE A 75 -12.22 6.49 0.59
N GLY A 76 -12.25 7.53 -0.25
CA GLY A 76 -12.41 8.92 0.15
C GLY A 76 -11.04 9.56 0.42
N PRO A 77 -10.69 10.69 -0.22
CA PRO A 77 -9.39 11.33 -0.06
C PRO A 77 -9.09 11.74 1.39
N GLU A 78 -10.12 12.07 2.18
CA GLU A 78 -10.02 12.42 3.59
C GLU A 78 -9.55 11.27 4.48
N ASN A 79 -9.67 10.02 4.00
CA ASN A 79 -9.26 8.83 4.72
C ASN A 79 -7.84 8.39 4.33
N ILE A 80 -7.18 9.05 3.38
CA ILE A 80 -5.80 8.76 3.00
C ILE A 80 -4.85 9.50 3.96
N LEU A 81 -3.91 8.76 4.54
CA LEU A 81 -2.91 9.30 5.46
C LEU A 81 -1.59 9.58 4.77
N GLU A 82 -1.17 8.68 3.88
CA GLU A 82 0.12 8.78 3.22
C GLU A 82 0.11 8.02 1.89
N ILE A 83 0.79 8.56 0.88
CA ILE A 83 1.06 7.89 -0.39
C ILE A 83 2.57 7.95 -0.62
N LYS A 84 3.22 6.78 -0.76
CA LYS A 84 4.63 6.68 -1.15
C LYS A 84 4.74 6.04 -2.52
N SER A 85 5.50 6.66 -3.41
CA SER A 85 5.93 6.03 -4.66
C SER A 85 7.15 5.17 -4.41
N LEU A 86 7.15 3.96 -4.95
CA LEU A 86 8.28 3.05 -5.00
C LEU A 86 8.55 2.71 -6.47
N SER A 87 9.80 2.89 -6.88
CA SER A 87 10.26 2.52 -8.21
C SER A 87 11.33 1.44 -8.08
N HIS A 88 11.12 0.32 -8.75
CA HIS A 88 12.10 -0.75 -8.86
C HIS A 88 12.32 -1.10 -10.33
N LEU A 89 13.44 -1.77 -10.63
CA LEU A 89 13.85 -2.17 -11.99
C LEU A 89 12.78 -2.97 -12.77
N MET A 90 11.81 -3.59 -12.11
CA MET A 90 10.77 -4.44 -12.71
C MET A 90 9.34 -3.89 -12.60
N GLY A 91 9.15 -2.68 -12.06
CA GLY A 91 7.82 -2.09 -11.93
C GLY A 91 7.74 -0.84 -11.08
N PHE A 92 6.57 -0.20 -11.15
CA PHE A 92 6.22 0.97 -10.36
C PHE A 92 5.13 0.61 -9.38
N SER A 93 5.20 1.17 -8.17
CA SER A 93 4.19 0.96 -7.16
C SER A 93 3.89 2.20 -6.34
N PHE A 94 2.66 2.26 -5.84
CA PHE A 94 2.26 3.16 -4.77
C PHE A 94 1.94 2.34 -3.53
N VAL A 95 2.45 2.78 -2.38
CA VAL A 95 2.02 2.31 -1.06
C VAL A 95 1.12 3.39 -0.48
N VAL A 96 -0.14 3.05 -0.27
CA VAL A 96 -1.16 3.94 0.27
C VAL A 96 -1.51 3.51 1.68
N VAL A 97 -1.28 4.38 2.65
CA VAL A 97 -1.71 4.22 4.05
C VAL A 97 -3.02 4.97 4.21
N TYR A 98 -4.05 4.29 4.71
CA TYR A 98 -5.39 4.86 4.82
C TYR A 98 -6.13 4.38 6.06
N LYS A 99 -7.11 5.17 6.49
CA LYS A 99 -8.05 4.86 7.56
C LYS A 99 -9.24 4.11 6.98
N GLU A 100 -9.60 2.99 7.58
CA GLU A 100 -10.86 2.31 7.32
C GLU A 100 -11.80 2.52 8.51
N LYS A 101 -12.96 3.11 8.25
CA LYS A 101 -14.05 3.15 9.23
C LYS A 101 -14.60 1.73 9.38
N LYS A 102 -14.63 1.20 10.60
CA LYS A 102 -15.44 -0.01 10.88
C LYS A 102 -16.89 0.32 10.53
N LYS A 103 -17.51 -0.53 9.70
CA LYS A 103 -18.97 -0.54 9.53
C LYS A 103 -19.65 -1.02 10.79
#